data_AF-A0A257LKN6-F1
#
_entry.id   AF-A0A257LKN6-F1
#
_cell.length_a   1.000
_cell.length_b   1.000
_cell.length_c   1.000
_cell.angle_alpha   90.00
_cell.angle_beta   90.00
_cell.angle_gamma   90.00
#
_symmetry.space_group_name_H-M   'P 1'
#
loop_
_entity.id
_entity.type
_entity.pdbx_description
1 polymer ?
#
loop_
_entity_poly.entity_id
_entity_poly.type
_entity_poly.pdbx_seq_one_letter_code
_entity_poly.pdbx_strand_id
1 'polypeptide(L)'
;MTATLSFPDATAATTAADAARVRIQALPLEGLNPADIQYFVDDTAPLVFERLRREDPVHRSFSPVPGMGHYWSVTRHQDIMAVDTQHAAFSSDWRKGGITLMDFPPGE
;
A
#
# COMPACT_ATOMS: atom_id res chain seq x y z
N MET A 1 11.72 21.06 32.92
CA MET A 1 12.08 20.99 31.48
C MET A 1 10.80 20.70 30.72
N THR A 2 10.25 21.68 30.01
CA THR A 2 9.01 21.52 29.24
C THR A 2 9.41 21.43 27.77
N ALA A 3 9.22 20.27 27.14
CA ALA A 3 9.47 20.10 25.72
C ALA A 3 8.26 20.67 24.94
N THR A 4 8.46 21.80 24.26
CA THR A 4 7.50 22.34 23.31
C THR A 4 7.53 21.50 22.04
N LEU A 5 6.52 20.67 21.82
CA LEU A 5 6.31 20.01 20.55
C LEU A 5 5.77 21.04 19.55
N SER A 6 6.60 21.39 18.56
CA SER A 6 6.19 22.22 17.43
C SER A 6 5.51 21.32 16.40
N PHE A 7 4.22 21.54 16.15
CA PHE A 7 3.50 20.90 15.06
C PHE A 7 3.73 21.69 13.77
N PRO A 8 3.83 21.02 12.61
CA PRO A 8 3.99 21.70 11.33
C PRO A 8 2.79 22.61 11.01
N ASP A 9 3.05 23.69 10.28
CA ASP A 9 2.03 24.62 9.80
C ASP A 9 1.06 23.93 8.83
N ALA A 10 -0.25 24.07 9.08
CA ALA A 10 -1.31 23.38 8.35
C ALA A 10 -1.38 23.75 6.85
N THR A 11 -0.90 24.94 6.50
CA THR A 11 -0.85 25.45 5.12
C THR A 11 0.18 24.69 4.28
N ALA A 12 1.35 24.41 4.85
CA ALA A 12 2.39 23.64 4.20
C ALA A 12 1.95 22.17 3.96
N ALA A 13 1.24 21.58 4.92
CA ALA A 13 0.72 20.22 4.82
C ALA A 13 -0.30 20.06 3.68
N THR A 14 -1.20 21.05 3.50
CA THR A 14 -2.21 21.03 2.41
C THR A 14 -1.54 21.06 1.03
N THR A 15 -0.51 21.90 0.86
CA THR A 15 0.21 22.03 -0.42
C THR A 15 0.99 20.75 -0.77
N ALA A 16 1.59 20.09 0.22
CA ALA A 16 2.28 18.81 0.02
C ALA A 16 1.32 17.69 -0.40
N ALA A 17 0.15 17.61 0.22
CA ALA A 17 -0.88 16.62 -0.11
C ALA A 17 -1.42 16.80 -1.54
N ASP A 18 -1.62 18.05 -2.00
CA ASP A 18 -2.06 18.32 -3.37
C ASP A 18 -0.99 17.99 -4.41
N ALA A 19 0.28 18.31 -4.13
CA ALA A 19 1.39 17.91 -4.99
C ALA A 19 1.51 16.37 -5.09
N ALA A 20 1.34 15.66 -3.97
CA ALA A 20 1.32 14.21 -3.95
C ALA A 20 0.14 13.64 -4.74
N ARG A 21 -1.06 14.23 -4.61
CA ARG A 21 -2.24 13.85 -5.38
C ARG A 21 -1.99 14.00 -6.89
N VAL A 22 -1.42 15.12 -7.34
CA VAL A 22 -1.08 15.32 -8.77
C VAL A 22 -0.08 14.26 -9.24
N ARG A 23 0.99 14.00 -8.47
CA ARG A 23 1.98 12.97 -8.80
C ARG A 23 1.35 11.57 -8.89
N ILE A 24 0.55 11.19 -7.90
CA ILE A 24 -0.12 9.89 -7.85
C ILE A 24 -1.09 9.74 -9.00
N GLN A 25 -1.82 10.78 -9.41
CA GLN A 25 -2.73 10.74 -10.57
C GLN A 25 -1.98 10.67 -11.90
N ALA A 26 -0.79 11.25 -12.01
CA ALA A 26 0.01 11.24 -13.23
C ALA A 26 0.73 9.91 -13.50
N LEU A 27 0.95 9.07 -12.47
CA LEU A 27 1.61 7.77 -12.64
C LEU A 27 0.76 6.80 -13.47
N PRO A 28 1.35 5.93 -14.30
CA PRO A 28 0.61 4.82 -14.88
C PRO A 28 0.19 3.83 -13.77
N LEU A 29 -0.97 3.20 -13.91
CA LEU A 29 -1.47 2.24 -12.92
C LEU A 29 -0.46 1.11 -12.66
N GLU A 30 0.17 0.58 -13.70
CA GLU A 30 1.20 -0.48 -13.60
C GLU A 30 2.40 -0.11 -12.71
N GLY A 31 2.70 1.19 -12.59
CA GLY A 31 3.79 1.69 -11.74
C GLY A 31 3.35 2.02 -10.31
N LEU A 32 2.07 1.88 -9.99
CA LEU A 32 1.53 2.25 -8.69
C LEU A 32 1.73 1.10 -7.69
N ASN A 33 2.69 1.28 -6.79
CA ASN A 33 3.05 0.29 -5.77
C ASN A 33 2.53 0.72 -4.39
N PRO A 34 1.33 0.30 -3.94
CA PRO A 34 0.79 0.70 -2.65
C PRO A 34 1.60 0.20 -1.44
N ALA A 35 2.49 -0.78 -1.61
CA ALA A 35 3.42 -1.23 -0.58
C ALA A 35 4.66 -0.34 -0.42
N ASP A 36 4.81 0.74 -1.20
CA ASP A 36 5.88 1.71 -1.00
C ASP A 36 5.71 2.42 0.35
N ILE A 37 6.69 2.23 1.23
CA ILE A 37 6.72 2.77 2.59
C ILE A 37 6.68 4.31 2.57
N GLN A 38 7.19 4.96 1.53
CA GLN A 38 7.18 6.42 1.43
C GLN A 38 5.76 7.00 1.45
N TYR A 39 4.76 6.30 0.88
CA TYR A 39 3.38 6.77 0.95
C TYR A 39 2.82 6.80 2.38
N PHE A 40 3.33 5.94 3.27
CA PHE A 40 2.93 5.93 4.67
C PHE A 40 3.72 6.95 5.50
N VAL A 41 5.00 7.16 5.18
CA VAL A 41 5.83 8.21 5.81
C VAL A 41 5.28 9.60 5.51
N ASP A 42 4.86 9.82 4.26
CA ASP A 42 4.35 11.10 3.78
C ASP A 42 2.84 11.29 4.08
N ASP A 43 2.16 10.31 4.69
CA ASP A 43 0.70 10.30 4.92
C ASP A 43 -0.13 10.49 3.62
N THR A 44 0.36 9.92 2.50
CA THR A 44 -0.27 10.01 1.18
C THR A 44 -0.85 8.67 0.69
N ALA A 45 -0.68 7.59 1.44
CA ALA A 45 -1.26 6.27 1.15
C ALA A 45 -2.77 6.29 0.87
N PRO A 46 -3.61 7.09 1.60
CA PRO A 46 -5.04 7.17 1.28
C PRO A 46 -5.34 7.60 -0.16
N LEU A 47 -4.51 8.48 -0.74
CA LEU A 47 -4.65 8.98 -2.12
C LEU A 47 -4.39 7.87 -3.15
N VAL A 48 -3.42 7.00 -2.87
CA VAL A 48 -3.10 5.83 -3.71
C VAL A 48 -4.28 4.87 -3.70
N PHE A 49 -4.78 4.52 -2.52
CA PHE A 49 -5.92 3.59 -2.41
C PHE A 49 -7.22 4.17 -2.98
N GLU A 50 -7.43 5.49 -2.88
CA GLU A 50 -8.59 6.16 -3.50
C GLU A 50 -8.59 5.96 -5.02
N ARG A 51 -7.43 6.17 -5.66
CA ARG A 51 -7.28 5.96 -7.10
C ARG A 51 -7.48 4.50 -7.49
N LEU A 52 -6.84 3.56 -6.77
CA LEU A 52 -6.97 2.13 -7.05
C LEU A 52 -8.43 1.65 -6.95
N ARG A 53 -9.16 2.03 -5.89
CA ARG A 53 -10.59 1.65 -5.76
C ARG A 53 -11.47 2.08 -6.93
N ARG A 54 -11.13 3.21 -7.55
CA ARG A 54 -11.85 3.82 -8.68
C ARG A 54 -11.47 3.20 -10.02
N GLU A 55 -10.17 3.03 -10.28
CA GLU A 55 -9.64 2.68 -11.60
C GLU A 55 -9.29 1.19 -11.74
N ASP A 56 -8.71 0.57 -10.71
CA ASP A 56 -8.28 -0.83 -10.72
C ASP A 56 -8.35 -1.44 -9.31
N PRO A 57 -9.53 -1.95 -8.87
CA PRO A 57 -9.74 -2.33 -7.48
C PRO A 57 -9.00 -3.60 -7.06
N VAL A 58 -8.59 -4.44 -8.02
CA VAL A 58 -7.80 -5.66 -7.85
C VAL A 58 -6.53 -5.51 -8.67
N HIS A 59 -5.60 -4.74 -8.11
CA HIS A 59 -4.44 -4.24 -8.84
C HIS A 59 -3.22 -5.14 -8.66
N ARG A 60 -2.52 -5.47 -9.76
CA ARG A 60 -1.25 -6.20 -9.71
C ARG A 60 -0.09 -5.22 -9.70
N SER A 61 0.64 -5.18 -8.60
CA SER A 61 1.81 -4.32 -8.41
C SER A 61 3.11 -5.12 -8.46
N PHE A 62 4.21 -4.42 -8.65
CA PHE A 62 5.56 -4.94 -8.48
C PHE A 62 6.30 -4.10 -7.44
N SER A 63 6.88 -4.75 -6.43
CA SER A 63 7.78 -4.11 -5.48
C SER A 63 9.23 -4.49 -5.80
N PRO A 64 10.14 -3.51 -5.94
CA PRO A 64 11.56 -3.77 -6.12
C PRO A 64 12.26 -4.23 -4.84
N VAL A 65 11.57 -4.24 -3.69
CA VAL A 65 12.13 -4.70 -2.42
C VAL A 65 12.45 -6.20 -2.52
N PRO A 66 13.68 -6.62 -2.18
CA PRO A 66 14.06 -8.03 -2.20
C PRO A 66 13.09 -8.88 -1.37
N GLY A 67 12.59 -9.97 -1.96
CA GLY A 67 11.65 -10.89 -1.31
C GLY A 67 10.17 -10.53 -1.46
N MET A 68 9.81 -9.35 -2.01
CA MET A 68 8.39 -9.03 -2.28
C MET A 68 7.93 -9.40 -3.69
N GLY A 69 8.62 -8.91 -4.72
CA GLY A 69 8.27 -9.18 -6.11
C GLY A 69 6.85 -8.70 -6.50
N HIS A 70 6.12 -9.53 -7.25
CA HIS A 70 4.76 -9.23 -7.70
C HIS A 70 3.72 -9.65 -6.67
N TYR A 71 2.74 -8.78 -6.43
CA TYR A 71 1.64 -9.06 -5.52
C TYR A 71 0.34 -8.39 -5.99
N TRP A 72 -0.77 -8.81 -5.38
CA TRP A 72 -2.11 -8.28 -5.67
C TRP A 72 -2.59 -7.41 -4.52
N SER A 73 -3.12 -6.23 -4.86
CA SER A 73 -3.76 -5.31 -3.94
C SER A 73 -5.27 -5.33 -4.15
N VAL A 74 -5.99 -5.87 -3.17
CA VAL A 74 -7.45 -5.83 -3.15
C VAL A 74 -7.90 -4.66 -2.31
N THR A 75 -8.62 -3.70 -2.91
CA THR A 75 -8.82 -2.37 -2.30
C THR A 75 -10.26 -2.06 -1.91
N ARG A 76 -11.24 -2.85 -2.41
CA ARG A 76 -12.66 -2.67 -2.08
C ARG A 76 -13.06 -3.57 -0.91
N HIS A 77 -13.88 -3.03 -0.02
CA HIS A 77 -14.36 -3.76 1.15
C HIS A 77 -15.01 -5.10 0.81
N GLN A 78 -15.91 -5.14 -0.18
CA GLN A 78 -16.60 -6.39 -0.57
C GLN A 78 -15.63 -7.47 -1.05
N ASP A 79 -14.62 -7.08 -1.82
CA ASP A 79 -13.61 -8.00 -2.35
C ASP A 79 -12.67 -8.49 -1.25
N ILE A 80 -12.30 -7.61 -0.32
CA ILE A 80 -11.52 -7.97 0.88
C ILE A 80 -12.28 -9.01 1.71
N MET A 81 -13.58 -8.79 1.96
CA MET A 81 -14.41 -9.74 2.70
C MET A 81 -14.53 -11.10 1.97
N ALA A 82 -14.59 -11.09 0.64
CA ALA A 82 -14.62 -12.32 -0.14
C ALA A 82 -13.31 -13.11 -0.02
N VAL A 83 -12.16 -12.44 -0.08
CA VAL A 83 -10.83 -13.05 0.08
C VAL A 83 -10.64 -13.59 1.50
N ASP A 84 -10.95 -12.79 2.52
CA ASP A 84 -10.72 -13.11 3.93
C ASP A 84 -11.57 -14.31 4.40
N THR A 85 -12.77 -14.48 3.83
CA THR A 85 -13.64 -15.63 4.15
C THR A 85 -13.27 -16.92 3.41
N GLN A 86 -12.57 -16.83 2.27
CA GLN A 86 -12.22 -17.96 1.41
C GLN A 86 -10.81 -18.52 1.66
N HIS A 87 -10.52 -18.87 2.92
CA HIS A 87 -9.22 -19.37 3.37
C HIS A 87 -8.72 -20.65 2.65
N ALA A 88 -9.61 -21.43 2.03
CA ALA A 88 -9.23 -22.59 1.21
C ALA A 88 -8.56 -22.19 -0.11
N ALA A 89 -8.99 -21.07 -0.70
CA ALA A 89 -8.39 -20.50 -1.92
C ALA A 89 -7.23 -19.55 -1.57
N PHE A 90 -7.37 -18.78 -0.48
CA PHE A 90 -6.38 -17.81 -0.01
C PHE A 90 -5.76 -18.28 1.30
N SER A 91 -4.62 -18.97 1.20
CA SER A 91 -4.01 -19.62 2.35
C SER A 91 -3.13 -18.66 3.16
N SER A 92 -3.25 -18.74 4.48
CA SER A 92 -2.33 -18.08 5.43
C SER A 92 -1.23 -19.00 5.96
N ASP A 93 -1.04 -20.18 5.35
CA ASP A 93 0.01 -21.13 5.76
C ASP A 93 1.39 -20.53 5.46
N TRP A 94 2.26 -20.47 6.46
CA TRP A 94 3.63 -19.98 6.32
C TRP A 94 4.43 -20.79 5.28
N ARG A 95 4.08 -22.07 5.07
CA ARG A 95 4.68 -22.91 4.02
C ARG A 95 4.31 -22.49 2.60
N LYS A 96 3.32 -21.61 2.45
CA LYS A 96 2.81 -21.08 1.18
C LYS A 96 3.01 -19.55 1.05
N GLY A 97 3.93 -18.98 1.83
CA GLY A 97 4.23 -17.53 1.83
C GLY A 97 3.65 -16.77 3.04
N GLY A 98 2.75 -17.38 3.81
CA GLY A 98 2.21 -16.77 5.02
C GLY A 98 1.34 -15.54 4.75
N ILE A 99 1.38 -14.57 5.67
CA ILE A 99 0.55 -13.34 5.62
C ILE A 99 1.35 -12.09 5.29
N THR A 100 2.66 -12.22 5.07
CA THR A 100 3.55 -11.11 4.75
C THR A 100 3.87 -11.11 3.27
N LEU A 101 4.08 -9.93 2.69
CA LEU A 101 4.55 -9.82 1.31
C LEU A 101 6.00 -10.31 1.13
N MET A 102 6.78 -10.44 2.21
CA MET A 102 8.16 -10.91 2.12
C MET A 102 8.21 -12.44 2.17
N ASP A 103 8.71 -13.04 1.09
CA ASP A 103 9.13 -14.42 1.09
C ASP A 103 10.50 -14.52 1.73
N PHE A 104 10.53 -15.08 2.94
CA PHE A 104 11.77 -15.47 3.59
C PHE A 104 12.18 -16.84 3.03
N PRO A 105 13.43 -17.02 2.58
CA PRO A 105 13.90 -18.34 2.22
C PRO A 105 13.72 -19.29 3.41
N PRO A 106 13.33 -20.56 3.19
CA PRO A 106 13.29 -21.54 4.27
C PRO A 106 14.67 -21.54 4.93
N GLY A 107 14.70 -21.31 6.24
CA GLY A 107 15.93 -21.19 7.00
C GLY A 107 16.84 -22.40 6.80
N GLU A 108 18.13 -22.12 6.79
CA GLU A 108 19.17 -23.07 7.20
C GLU A 108 18.96 -23.47 8.67
#